data_AF-A0A819QD20-F1
#
_entry.id   AF-A0A819QD20-F1
#
_cell.length_a   1.000
_cell.length_b   1.000
_cell.length_c   1.000
_cell.angle_alpha   90.00
_cell.angle_beta   90.00
_cell.angle_gamma   90.00
#
_symmetry.space_group_name_H-M   'P 1'
#
loop_
_entity.id
_entity.type
_entity.pdbx_description
1 polymer ?
#
loop_
_entity_poly.entity_id
_entity_poly.type
_entity_poly.pdbx_seq_one_letter_code
_entity_poly.pdbx_strand_id
1 'polypeptide(L)'
;TITTLNLYQNRIQDIGAQHLAAALNINMTLTALYLDGNGIGDKGAQYLADALKKNTTLITIDLRFNLITNAGAKYLADALSSNTTLTTLDLFSNQIGNIGIEYFVNALQINQTLTTINLRDNRIKTILARRQKTESI
;
A
#
# COMPACT_ATOMS: atom_id res chain seq x y z
N THR A 1 -22.90 -4.14 13.00
CA THR A 1 -22.12 -3.51 11.91
C THR A 1 -20.73 -4.12 11.88
N ILE A 2 -20.22 -4.51 10.71
CA ILE A 2 -18.87 -5.08 10.59
C ILE A 2 -17.85 -3.95 10.54
N THR A 3 -16.89 -3.96 11.46
CA THR A 3 -15.80 -2.96 11.53
C THR A 3 -14.45 -3.54 11.13
N THR A 4 -14.31 -4.87 11.17
CA THR A 4 -13.09 -5.58 10.77
C THR A 4 -13.44 -6.68 9.79
N LEU A 5 -12.69 -6.75 8.69
CA LEU A 5 -12.80 -7.81 7.69
C LEU A 5 -11.44 -8.47 7.52
N ASN A 6 -11.40 -9.76 7.81
CA ASN A 6 -10.20 -10.56 7.71
C ASN A 6 -10.32 -11.56 6.55
N LEU A 7 -9.44 -11.42 5.55
CA LEU A 7 -9.40 -12.28 4.37
C LEU A 7 -7.96 -12.76 4.06
N TYR A 8 -7.09 -12.84 5.08
CA TYR A 8 -5.70 -13.28 4.88
C TYR A 8 -5.61 -14.66 4.21
N GLN A 9 -4.54 -14.89 3.45
CA GLN A 9 -4.18 -16.15 2.81
C GLN A 9 -5.31 -16.79 1.97
N ASN A 10 -5.99 -15.97 1.17
CA ASN A 10 -6.93 -16.43 0.15
C ASN A 10 -6.33 -16.24 -1.25
N ARG A 11 -7.15 -16.41 -2.29
CA ARG A 11 -6.77 -16.17 -3.70
C ARG A 11 -7.57 -15.01 -4.29
N ILE A 12 -7.71 -13.93 -3.53
CA ILE A 12 -8.49 -12.73 -3.94
C ILE A 12 -7.97 -12.19 -5.27
N GLN A 13 -6.65 -12.08 -5.42
CA GLN A 13 -6.00 -11.52 -6.62
C GLN A 13 -6.52 -10.11 -6.96
N ASP A 14 -6.19 -9.61 -8.15
CA ASP A 14 -6.60 -8.27 -8.57
C ASP A 14 -8.12 -8.13 -8.74
N ILE A 15 -8.81 -9.19 -9.20
CA ILE A 15 -10.26 -9.19 -9.41
C ILE A 15 -10.99 -9.09 -8.07
N GLY A 16 -10.58 -9.86 -7.07
CA GLY A 16 -11.18 -9.77 -5.74
C GLY A 16 -10.88 -8.41 -5.09
N ALA A 17 -9.69 -7.84 -5.29
CA ALA A 17 -9.36 -6.50 -4.83
C ALA A 17 -10.25 -5.43 -5.49
N GLN A 18 -10.60 -5.60 -6.77
CA GLN A 18 -11.58 -4.76 -7.47
C GLN A 18 -12.96 -4.80 -6.80
N HIS A 19 -13.46 -5.98 -6.46
CA HIS A 19 -14.75 -6.12 -5.78
C HIS A 19 -14.73 -5.54 -4.37
N LEU A 20 -13.63 -5.72 -3.63
CA LEU A 20 -13.44 -5.10 -2.32
C LEU A 20 -13.39 -3.58 -2.41
N ALA A 21 -12.69 -3.02 -3.40
CA ALA A 21 -12.66 -1.59 -3.66
C ALA A 21 -14.07 -1.04 -3.95
N ALA A 22 -14.88 -1.76 -4.75
CA ALA A 22 -16.27 -1.39 -4.99
C ALA A 22 -17.10 -1.37 -3.69
N ALA A 23 -16.90 -2.33 -2.80
CA ALA A 23 -17.56 -2.36 -1.50
C ALA A 23 -17.09 -1.21 -0.58
N LEU A 24 -15.80 -0.90 -0.56
CA LEU A 24 -15.22 0.19 0.24
C LEU A 24 -15.72 1.58 -0.16
N ASN A 25 -16.13 1.78 -1.42
CA ASN A 25 -16.74 3.04 -1.87
C ASN A 25 -18.11 3.32 -1.23
N ILE A 26 -18.76 2.29 -0.67
CA ILE A 26 -20.11 2.38 -0.09
C ILE A 26 -20.05 2.14 1.43
N ASN A 27 -19.16 1.25 1.88
CA ASN A 27 -19.04 0.90 3.29
C ASN A 27 -18.31 1.99 4.09
N MET A 28 -19.07 2.67 4.93
CA MET A 28 -18.58 3.72 5.84
C MET A 28 -18.51 3.24 7.29
N THR A 29 -18.18 1.96 7.51
CA THR A 29 -18.17 1.35 8.84
C THR A 29 -16.95 0.47 9.10
N LEU A 30 -16.33 -0.04 8.03
CA LEU A 30 -15.13 -0.83 8.09
C LEU A 30 -13.95 0.08 8.45
N THR A 31 -13.22 -0.32 9.50
CA THR A 31 -12.04 0.39 10.01
C THR A 31 -10.75 -0.41 9.80
N ALA A 32 -10.84 -1.75 9.67
CA ALA A 32 -9.68 -2.61 9.42
C ALA A 32 -9.96 -3.65 8.32
N LEU A 33 -9.04 -3.74 7.37
CA LEU A 33 -9.09 -4.69 6.25
C LEU A 33 -7.76 -5.46 6.14
N TYR A 34 -7.82 -6.78 6.34
CA TYR A 34 -6.65 -7.66 6.25
C TYR A 34 -6.68 -8.49 4.96
N LEU A 35 -5.68 -8.26 4.10
CA LEU A 35 -5.55 -8.85 2.77
C LEU A 35 -4.17 -9.47 2.54
N ASP A 36 -3.45 -9.84 3.59
CA ASP A 36 -2.13 -10.43 3.43
C ASP A 36 -2.19 -11.79 2.71
N GLY A 37 -1.18 -12.09 1.89
CA GLY A 37 -1.05 -13.40 1.25
C GLY A 37 -2.09 -13.70 0.17
N ASN A 38 -2.56 -12.70 -0.58
CA ASN A 38 -3.70 -12.83 -1.49
C ASN A 38 -3.37 -12.77 -2.99
N GLY A 39 -2.10 -12.62 -3.35
CA GLY A 39 -1.67 -12.50 -4.74
C GLY A 39 -2.16 -11.22 -5.41
N ILE A 40 -2.40 -10.15 -4.65
CA ILE A 40 -2.78 -8.83 -5.16
C ILE A 40 -1.56 -8.20 -5.84
N GLY A 41 -1.69 -7.88 -7.12
CA GLY A 41 -0.68 -7.19 -7.90
C GLY A 41 -0.94 -5.68 -8.01
N ASP A 42 -0.26 -5.05 -8.96
CA ASP A 42 -0.34 -3.59 -9.16
C ASP A 42 -1.75 -3.12 -9.53
N LYS A 43 -2.52 -3.95 -10.26
CA LYS A 43 -3.88 -3.59 -10.66
C LYS A 43 -4.85 -3.64 -9.49
N GLY A 44 -4.75 -4.66 -8.64
CA GLY A 44 -5.51 -4.73 -7.39
C GLY A 44 -5.15 -3.59 -6.43
N ALA A 45 -3.86 -3.27 -6.32
CA ALA A 45 -3.41 -2.09 -5.56
C ALA A 45 -3.99 -0.78 -6.11
N GLN A 46 -4.10 -0.63 -7.44
CA GLN A 46 -4.76 0.53 -8.06
C GLN A 46 -6.22 0.63 -7.62
N TYR A 47 -6.99 -0.46 -7.70
CA TYR A 47 -8.41 -0.44 -7.32
C TYR A 47 -8.59 -0.06 -5.85
N LEU A 48 -7.79 -0.67 -4.96
CA LEU A 48 -7.81 -0.34 -3.53
C LEU A 48 -7.43 1.12 -3.29
N ALA A 49 -6.39 1.63 -3.96
CA ALA A 49 -5.97 3.02 -3.87
C ALA A 49 -7.09 4.00 -4.28
N ASP A 50 -7.79 3.72 -5.37
CA ASP A 50 -8.88 4.58 -5.84
C ASP A 50 -10.08 4.58 -4.87
N ALA A 51 -10.35 3.46 -4.18
CA ALA A 51 -11.33 3.41 -3.10
C ALA A 51 -10.84 4.16 -1.85
N LEU A 52 -9.55 4.03 -1.48
CA LEU A 52 -8.97 4.75 -0.35
C LEU A 52 -9.03 6.27 -0.52
N LYS A 53 -8.96 6.81 -1.74
CA LYS A 53 -9.14 8.27 -1.96
C LYS A 53 -10.51 8.77 -1.50
N LYS A 54 -11.53 7.91 -1.46
CA LYS A 54 -12.92 8.26 -1.14
C LYS A 54 -13.36 7.77 0.24
N ASN A 55 -12.84 6.63 0.68
CA ASN A 55 -13.21 6.05 1.95
C ASN A 55 -12.59 6.85 3.11
N THR A 56 -13.44 7.29 4.05
CA THR A 56 -13.04 8.09 5.21
C THR A 56 -13.24 7.36 6.54
N THR A 57 -13.30 6.03 6.52
CA THR A 57 -13.49 5.23 7.75
C THR A 57 -12.41 4.17 7.95
N LEU A 58 -11.73 3.75 6.87
CA LEU A 58 -10.69 2.74 6.97
C LEU A 58 -9.43 3.34 7.60
N ILE A 59 -9.04 2.76 8.74
CA ILE A 59 -7.89 3.17 9.56
C ILE A 59 -6.68 2.30 9.24
N THR A 60 -6.90 1.00 9.01
CA THR A 60 -5.85 0.01 8.77
C THR A 60 -6.13 -0.79 7.51
N ILE A 61 -5.11 -0.90 6.65
CA ILE A 61 -5.09 -1.87 5.56
C ILE A 61 -3.78 -2.65 5.59
N ASP A 62 -3.91 -3.97 5.55
CA ASP A 62 -2.79 -4.91 5.54
C ASP A 62 -2.70 -5.59 4.18
N LEU A 63 -1.62 -5.32 3.46
CA LEU A 63 -1.30 -5.83 2.13
C LEU A 63 0.00 -6.63 2.12
N ARG A 64 0.40 -7.20 3.26
CA ARG A 64 1.62 -8.00 3.36
C ARG A 64 1.60 -9.21 2.43
N PHE A 65 2.77 -9.74 2.05
CA PHE A 65 2.89 -10.97 1.26
C PHE A 65 2.05 -10.95 -0.03
N ASN A 66 2.07 -9.83 -0.75
CA ASN A 66 1.39 -9.67 -2.04
C ASN A 66 2.42 -9.43 -3.16
N LEU A 67 1.94 -9.11 -4.36
CA LEU A 67 2.74 -8.97 -5.57
C LEU A 67 2.89 -7.51 -6.02
N ILE A 68 2.79 -6.57 -5.09
CA ILE A 68 2.80 -5.13 -5.38
C ILE A 68 4.22 -4.68 -5.73
N THR A 69 4.38 -4.01 -6.87
CA THR A 69 5.64 -3.46 -7.36
C THR A 69 5.69 -1.94 -7.21
N ASN A 70 6.66 -1.27 -7.84
CA ASN A 70 6.72 0.19 -7.92
C ASN A 70 5.45 0.80 -8.53
N ALA A 71 4.79 0.11 -9.48
CA ALA A 71 3.59 0.65 -10.12
C ALA A 71 2.40 0.68 -9.15
N GLY A 72 2.16 -0.41 -8.41
CA GLY A 72 1.15 -0.44 -7.36
C GLY A 72 1.46 0.50 -6.20
N ALA A 73 2.75 0.60 -5.82
CA ALA A 73 3.21 1.56 -4.81
C ALA A 73 2.88 3.01 -5.19
N LYS A 74 3.03 3.38 -6.47
CA LYS A 74 2.63 4.70 -6.96
C LYS A 74 1.16 5.00 -6.67
N TYR A 75 0.27 4.07 -7.02
CA TYR A 75 -1.17 4.27 -6.79
C TYR A 75 -1.50 4.41 -5.30
N LEU A 76 -0.91 3.56 -4.46
CA LEU A 76 -1.10 3.64 -3.01
C LEU A 76 -0.58 4.97 -2.43
N ALA A 77 0.59 5.43 -2.87
CA ALA A 77 1.14 6.72 -2.47
C ALA A 77 0.27 7.91 -2.94
N ASP A 78 -0.25 7.86 -4.17
CA ASP A 78 -1.19 8.87 -4.67
C ASP A 78 -2.46 8.92 -3.80
N ALA A 79 -2.97 7.76 -3.35
CA ALA A 79 -4.12 7.72 -2.45
C ALA A 79 -3.81 8.31 -1.07
N LEU A 80 -2.63 8.02 -0.50
CA LEU A 80 -2.19 8.58 0.77
C LEU A 80 -2.10 10.12 0.71
N SER A 81 -1.74 10.69 -0.44
CA SER A 81 -1.59 12.14 -0.59
C SER A 81 -2.90 12.91 -0.37
N SER A 82 -4.06 12.25 -0.52
CA SER A 82 -5.39 12.85 -0.30
C SER A 82 -6.20 12.20 0.82
N ASN A 83 -5.89 10.97 1.23
CA ASN A 83 -6.62 10.29 2.31
C ASN A 83 -6.21 10.87 3.68
N THR A 84 -7.19 11.19 4.51
CA THR A 84 -7.02 11.84 5.82
C THR A 84 -7.46 10.96 7.00
N THR A 85 -7.52 9.63 6.81
CA THR A 85 -8.14 8.71 7.78
C THR A 85 -7.33 7.44 8.03
N LEU A 86 -6.63 6.95 7.00
CA LEU A 86 -5.75 5.80 7.11
C LEU A 86 -4.54 6.17 7.98
N THR A 87 -4.31 5.38 9.03
CA THR A 87 -3.17 5.53 9.93
C THR A 87 -2.12 4.46 9.73
N THR A 88 -2.54 3.28 9.22
CA THR A 88 -1.69 2.10 9.11
C THR A 88 -1.79 1.47 7.72
N LEU A 89 -0.65 1.38 7.04
CA LEU A 89 -0.47 0.66 5.77
C LEU A 89 0.68 -0.35 5.92
N ASP A 90 0.37 -1.64 5.90
CA ASP A 90 1.42 -2.68 5.93
C ASP A 90 1.64 -3.27 4.54
N LEU A 91 2.87 -3.15 4.05
CA LEU A 91 3.35 -3.61 2.74
C LEU A 91 4.54 -4.57 2.87
N PHE A 92 4.74 -5.19 4.03
CA PHE A 92 5.81 -6.18 4.25
C PHE A 92 5.82 -7.26 3.17
N SER A 93 7.01 -7.67 2.72
CA SER A 93 7.17 -8.77 1.76
C SER A 93 6.37 -8.55 0.47
N ASN A 94 6.58 -7.39 -0.17
CA ASN A 94 6.13 -7.09 -1.53
C ASN A 94 7.35 -6.91 -2.46
N GLN A 95 7.15 -6.38 -3.66
CA GLN A 95 8.18 -6.25 -4.70
C GLN A 95 8.54 -4.79 -4.98
N ILE A 96 8.36 -3.92 -4.00
CA ILE A 96 8.56 -2.46 -4.11
C ILE A 96 10.07 -2.16 -4.07
N GLY A 97 10.56 -1.37 -5.02
CA GLY A 97 11.95 -0.93 -5.09
C GLY A 97 12.14 0.55 -4.72
N ASN A 98 13.33 1.07 -4.97
CA ASN A 98 13.69 2.46 -4.63
C ASN A 98 12.74 3.50 -5.26
N ILE A 99 12.30 3.28 -6.50
CA ILE A 99 11.33 4.16 -7.18
C ILE A 99 9.99 4.19 -6.42
N GLY A 100 9.50 3.03 -5.98
CA GLY A 100 8.28 2.95 -5.19
C GLY A 100 8.39 3.68 -3.85
N ILE A 101 9.58 3.65 -3.23
CA ILE A 101 9.85 4.42 -2.01
C ILE A 101 9.83 5.92 -2.25
N GLU A 102 10.36 6.41 -3.37
CA GLU A 102 10.29 7.84 -3.72
C GLU A 102 8.84 8.35 -3.77
N TYR A 103 7.90 7.54 -4.27
CA TYR A 103 6.47 7.90 -4.24
C TYR A 103 5.93 8.05 -2.82
N PHE A 104 6.22 7.08 -1.93
CA PHE A 104 5.79 7.19 -0.54
C PHE A 104 6.43 8.37 0.18
N VAL A 105 7.72 8.63 -0.03
CA VAL A 105 8.40 9.81 0.56
C VAL A 105 7.71 11.10 0.16
N ASN A 106 7.35 11.26 -1.12
CA ASN A 106 6.64 12.45 -1.60
C ASN A 106 5.23 12.55 -0.99
N ALA A 107 4.48 11.44 -0.93
CA ALA A 107 3.15 11.44 -0.33
C ALA A 107 3.18 11.80 1.16
N LEU A 108 4.19 11.33 1.91
CA LEU A 108 4.35 11.57 3.34
C LEU A 108 4.76 13.02 3.68
N GLN A 109 5.23 13.81 2.72
CA GLN A 109 5.43 15.25 2.95
C GLN A 109 4.10 16.00 3.13
N ILE A 110 3.01 15.44 2.58
CA ILE A 110 1.68 16.06 2.57
C ILE A 110 0.76 15.34 3.55
N ASN A 111 0.78 14.01 3.58
CA ASN A 111 -0.07 13.22 4.46
C ASN A 111 0.30 13.42 5.94
N GLN A 112 -0.68 13.83 6.75
CA GLN A 112 -0.50 14.09 8.20
C GLN A 112 -1.16 13.02 9.09
N THR A 113 -1.69 11.94 8.51
CA THR A 113 -2.55 10.99 9.24
C THR A 113 -1.94 9.60 9.35
N LEU A 114 -1.12 9.21 8.38
CA LEU A 114 -0.41 7.95 8.38
C LEU A 114 0.67 7.99 9.45
N THR A 115 0.53 7.15 10.47
CA THR A 115 1.49 7.03 11.57
C THR A 115 2.40 5.83 11.40
N THR A 116 1.95 4.82 10.64
CA THR A 116 2.68 3.57 10.43
C THR A 116 2.64 3.14 8.97
N ILE A 117 3.83 3.00 8.38
CA ILE A 117 4.03 2.33 7.09
C ILE A 117 5.14 1.28 7.24
N ASN A 118 4.82 0.03 6.94
CA ASN A 118 5.79 -1.07 7.01
C ASN A 118 6.19 -1.51 5.59
N LEU A 119 7.43 -1.18 5.20
CA LEU A 119 8.00 -1.48 3.89
C LEU A 119 9.15 -2.48 3.97
N ARG A 120 9.32 -3.17 5.11
CA ARG A 120 10.38 -4.18 5.28
C ARG A 120 10.18 -5.34 4.28
N ASP A 121 11.27 -6.03 4.00
CA ASP A 121 11.30 -7.18 3.07
C ASP A 121 10.75 -6.86 1.67
N ASN A 122 11.02 -5.64 1.20
CA ASN A 122 10.80 -5.23 -0.18
C ASN A 122 12.13 -5.17 -0.94
N ARG A 123 12.11 -4.90 -2.25
CA ARG A 123 13.29 -4.81 -3.13
C ARG A 123 14.03 -3.47 -3.01
N ILE A 124 14.03 -2.87 -1.82
CA ILE A 124 14.66 -1.57 -1.54
C ILE A 124 16.15 -1.80 -1.37
N LYS A 125 16.95 -1.17 -2.23
CA LYS A 125 18.41 -1.26 -2.21
C LYS A 125 18.98 -0.01 -1.57
N THR A 126 19.89 -0.18 -0.62
CA THR A 126 20.61 0.92 0.01
C THR A 126 21.32 1.79 -1.03
N ILE A 127 21.18 3.12 -0.94
CA ILE A 127 21.73 4.12 -1.89
C ILE A 127 23.28 4.18 -1.87
N LEU A 128 23.93 3.43 -0.97
CA LEU A 128 25.39 3.48 -0.76
C LEU A 128 26.26 2.99 -1.95
N ALA A 129 25.70 2.37 -2.98
CA ALA A 129 26.48 1.87 -4.12
C ALA A 129 27.05 2.96 -5.07
N ARG A 130 26.70 4.25 -4.89
CA ARG A 130 27.21 5.34 -5.74
C ARG A 130 28.49 6.02 -5.25
N ARG A 131 29.01 5.70 -4.05
CA ARG A 131 30.20 6.37 -3.50
C ARG A 131 31.55 5.66 -3.72
N GLN A 132 31.59 4.44 -4.24
CA GLN A 132 32.86 3.70 -4.42
C GLN A 132 33.42 3.67 -5.86
N LYS A 133 32.92 4.49 -6.79
CA LYS A 133 33.44 4.56 -8.18
C LYS A 133 34.24 5.83 -8.52
N THR A 134 34.56 6.67 -7.54
CA THR A 134 35.32 7.93 -7.75
C THR A 134 36.66 8.00 -7.03
N GLU A 135 37.12 6.93 -6.37
CA GLU A 135 38.44 6.90 -5.70
C GLU A 135 39.35 5.82 -6.30
N SER A 136 39.61 5.92 -7.59
CA SER A 136 40.73 5.23 -8.24
C SER A 136 41.29 6.14 -9.32
N ILE A 137 42.09 7.12 -8.88
CA ILE A 137 43.10 7.79 -9.70
C ILE A 137 44.44 7.18 -9.28
#